data_AF-A0A1E5UG90-F1
#
_entry.id   AF-A0A1E5UG90-F1
#
_cell.length_a   1.000
_cell.length_b   1.000
_cell.length_c   1.000
_cell.angle_alpha   90.00
_cell.angle_beta   90.00
_cell.angle_gamma   90.00
#
_symmetry.space_group_name_H-M   'P 1'
#
loop_
_entity.id
_entity.type
_entity.pdbx_description
1 polymer ?
#
loop_
_entity_poly.entity_id
_entity_poly.type
_entity_poly.pdbx_seq_one_letter_code
_entity_poly.pdbx_strand_id
1 'polypeptide(L)'
;MPGSIIAMGRLNRPAIMVYGGTIYSGKWKGESLNIVSAFEALGKKISNTISDEDYNGVIKNACPGAGACGGMYTANTMASAIEALGMSLPYSSSNPALSSNKKIECFDAGKAIKVLMEKDIKPKDIMTRKAFENAMTMVTVLGGSTNAVMHLIAMANSVDIELSLDDFQKISNRVPVLADLKPSGKYLMEDLHEAGGVPAVMKYLLKHNLLHGDCLTVTGKTIAENLESVQDLTEGQQVFLPLENPVKANGHLQMLYGNLATEGSVAKISGKDIL
;
A
#
# COMPACT_ATOMS: atom_id res chain seq x y z
N MET A 1 5.21 5.57 9.17
CA MET A 1 4.05 4.66 9.25
C MET A 1 4.33 3.45 10.14
N PRO A 2 5.29 2.53 9.86
CA PRO A 2 5.51 1.37 10.75
C PRO A 2 5.87 1.76 12.19
N GLY A 3 6.74 2.74 12.38
CA GLY A 3 7.15 3.20 13.71
C GLY A 3 6.00 3.71 14.58
N SER A 4 5.02 4.41 14.00
CA SER A 4 3.83 4.84 14.74
C SER A 4 2.95 3.66 15.13
N ILE A 5 2.74 2.69 14.22
CA ILE A 5 1.95 1.48 14.53
C ILE A 5 2.62 0.64 15.62
N ILE A 6 3.95 0.46 15.56
CA ILE A 6 4.70 -0.28 16.59
C ILE A 6 4.56 0.39 17.96
N ALA A 7 4.61 1.73 18.01
CA ALA A 7 4.38 2.46 19.26
C ALA A 7 2.94 2.28 19.78
N MET A 8 1.94 2.35 18.89
CA MET A 8 0.54 2.11 19.23
C MET A 8 0.33 0.69 19.78
N GLY A 9 0.87 -0.33 19.13
CA GLY A 9 0.79 -1.73 19.55
C GLY A 9 1.37 -1.95 20.95
N ARG A 10 2.57 -1.42 21.21
CA ARG A 10 3.24 -1.53 22.52
C ARG A 10 2.50 -0.82 23.64
N LEU A 11 1.98 0.38 23.39
CA LEU A 11 1.21 1.13 24.39
C LEU A 11 -0.18 0.54 24.60
N ASN A 12 -0.72 -0.10 23.56
CA ASN A 12 -2.05 -0.68 23.49
C ASN A 12 -3.12 0.27 24.04
N ARG A 13 -3.11 1.53 23.60
CA ARG A 13 -4.12 2.55 23.90
C ARG A 13 -4.93 2.84 22.63
N PRO A 14 -6.22 3.23 22.73
CA PRO A 14 -6.99 3.64 21.56
C PRO A 14 -6.21 4.60 20.68
N ALA A 15 -6.01 4.22 19.42
CA ALA A 15 -5.12 4.92 18.51
C ALA A 15 -5.53 4.69 17.04
N ILE A 16 -5.17 5.64 16.19
CA ILE A 16 -5.46 5.65 14.77
C ILE A 16 -4.27 6.26 14.03
N MET A 17 -3.89 5.69 12.88
CA MET A 17 -2.91 6.29 11.99
C MET A 17 -3.61 7.07 10.89
N VAL A 18 -3.22 8.33 10.69
CA VAL A 18 -3.59 9.14 9.53
C VAL A 18 -2.38 9.23 8.60
N TYR A 19 -2.47 8.64 7.41
CA TYR A 19 -1.40 8.78 6.42
C TYR A 19 -1.41 10.19 5.82
N GLY A 20 -0.23 10.78 5.60
CA GLY A 20 -0.12 12.13 5.01
C GLY A 20 -0.58 12.22 3.56
N GLY A 21 -0.61 11.09 2.83
CA GLY A 21 -1.05 11.02 1.44
C GLY A 21 0.10 10.95 0.43
N THR A 22 -0.24 10.50 -0.77
CA THR A 22 0.67 10.44 -1.92
C THR A 22 0.88 11.82 -2.55
N ILE A 23 2.07 12.09 -3.10
CA ILE A 23 2.31 13.24 -3.98
C ILE A 23 1.57 13.04 -5.31
N TYR A 24 1.13 14.14 -5.93
CA TYR A 24 0.65 14.15 -7.31
C TYR A 24 1.80 13.95 -8.30
N SER A 25 1.54 13.41 -9.50
CA SER A 25 2.56 13.34 -10.55
C SER A 25 3.03 14.70 -11.03
N GLY A 26 4.34 14.79 -11.27
CA GLY A 26 4.94 15.90 -11.99
C GLY A 26 4.61 15.86 -13.48
N LYS A 27 4.86 16.95 -14.21
CA LYS A 27 4.71 16.98 -15.67
C LYS A 27 5.86 17.70 -16.34
N TRP A 28 6.40 17.13 -17.43
CA TRP A 28 7.36 17.78 -18.31
C TRP A 28 7.11 17.39 -19.76
N LYS A 29 6.94 18.37 -20.66
CA LYS A 29 6.69 18.15 -22.10
C LYS A 29 5.58 17.13 -22.40
N GLY A 30 4.52 17.12 -21.58
CA GLY A 30 3.39 16.21 -21.73
C GLY A 30 3.58 14.82 -21.10
N GLU A 31 4.76 14.50 -20.58
CA GLU A 31 5.02 13.27 -19.86
C GLU A 31 4.79 13.43 -18.36
N SER A 32 4.13 12.44 -17.74
CA SER A 32 3.97 12.35 -16.29
C SER A 32 5.27 11.87 -15.65
N LEU A 33 5.71 12.59 -14.61
CA LEU A 33 6.94 12.36 -13.88
C LEU A 33 6.68 11.91 -12.45
N ASN A 34 7.67 11.22 -11.88
CA ASN A 34 7.76 10.97 -10.45
C ASN A 34 9.23 11.04 -9.99
N ILE A 35 9.49 10.76 -8.72
CA ILE A 35 10.87 10.77 -8.19
C ILE A 35 11.82 9.80 -8.92
N VAL A 36 11.31 8.68 -9.44
CA VAL A 36 12.12 7.73 -10.22
C VAL A 36 12.50 8.31 -11.57
N SER A 37 11.64 9.15 -12.18
CA SER A 37 12.02 9.90 -13.39
C SER A 37 13.25 10.78 -13.16
N ALA A 38 13.43 11.36 -11.96
CA ALA A 38 14.63 12.12 -11.63
C ALA A 38 15.88 11.21 -11.53
N PHE A 39 15.75 10.00 -10.97
CA PHE A 39 16.83 9.02 -10.92
C PHE A 39 17.20 8.50 -12.32
N GLU A 40 16.21 8.19 -13.15
CA GLU A 40 16.40 7.79 -14.55
C GLU A 40 17.05 8.91 -15.37
N ALA A 41 16.65 10.17 -15.16
CA ALA A 41 17.25 11.32 -15.82
C ALA A 41 18.73 11.49 -15.46
N LEU A 42 19.13 11.20 -14.21
CA LEU A 42 20.55 11.17 -13.83
C LEU A 42 21.31 10.08 -14.58
N GLY A 43 20.74 8.87 -14.67
CA GLY A 43 21.31 7.78 -15.48
C GLY A 43 21.50 8.19 -16.94
N LYS A 44 20.46 8.77 -17.56
CA LYS A 44 20.51 9.27 -18.94
C LYS A 44 21.53 10.40 -19.12
N LYS A 45 21.71 11.25 -18.10
CA LYS A 45 22.71 12.32 -18.14
C LYS A 45 24.12 11.75 -18.14
N ILE A 46 24.40 10.76 -17.30
CA ILE A 46 25.70 10.08 -17.25
C ILE A 46 25.99 9.35 -18.58
N SER A 47 24.98 8.76 -19.22
CA SER A 47 25.12 8.12 -20.54
C SER A 47 25.06 9.10 -21.72
N ASN A 48 24.94 10.41 -21.49
CA ASN A 48 24.79 11.44 -22.52
C ASN A 48 23.61 11.21 -23.49
N THR A 49 22.51 10.62 -23.00
CA THR A 49 21.29 10.31 -23.78
C THR A 49 20.09 11.21 -23.41
N ILE A 50 20.33 12.36 -22.77
CA ILE A 50 19.32 13.37 -22.44
C ILE A 50 19.93 14.76 -22.62
N SER A 51 19.13 15.73 -23.08
CA SER A 51 19.58 17.11 -23.18
C SER A 51 19.68 17.75 -21.78
N ASP A 52 20.52 18.78 -21.63
CA ASP A 52 20.58 19.53 -20.36
C ASP A 52 19.26 20.24 -20.05
N GLU A 53 18.51 20.67 -21.07
CA GLU A 53 17.17 21.23 -20.91
C GLU A 53 16.21 20.21 -20.31
N ASP A 54 16.14 19.00 -20.89
CA ASP A 54 15.23 17.95 -20.44
C ASP A 54 15.65 17.41 -19.08
N TYR A 55 16.95 17.26 -18.83
CA TYR A 55 17.44 16.89 -17.50
C TYR A 55 16.97 17.90 -16.45
N ASN A 56 17.23 19.19 -16.65
CA ASN A 56 16.82 20.23 -15.71
C ASN A 56 15.30 20.34 -15.60
N GLY A 57 14.58 20.14 -16.71
CA GLY A 57 13.13 20.09 -16.76
C GLY A 57 12.56 18.98 -15.88
N VAL A 58 13.08 17.75 -16.01
CA VAL A 58 12.66 16.62 -15.17
C VAL A 58 12.96 16.89 -13.70
N ILE A 59 14.19 17.33 -13.36
CA ILE A 59 14.58 17.58 -11.96
C ILE A 59 13.67 18.62 -11.29
N LYS A 60 13.34 19.70 -11.99
CA LYS A 60 12.51 20.78 -11.42
C LYS A 60 11.03 20.41 -11.31
N ASN A 61 10.53 19.46 -12.10
CA ASN A 61 9.10 19.17 -12.20
C ASN A 61 8.70 17.80 -11.63
N ALA A 62 9.65 16.92 -11.29
CA ALA A 62 9.36 15.56 -10.78
C ALA A 62 8.63 15.51 -9.42
N CYS A 63 8.75 16.57 -8.62
CA CYS A 63 8.14 16.67 -7.29
C CYS A 63 7.33 17.97 -7.17
N PRO A 64 6.08 18.00 -7.67
CA PRO A 64 5.30 19.24 -7.80
C PRO A 64 4.73 19.78 -6.47
N GLY A 65 4.86 19.05 -5.36
CA GLY A 65 4.28 19.47 -4.08
C GLY A 65 4.56 18.49 -2.94
N ALA A 66 3.76 18.60 -1.87
CA ALA A 66 3.85 17.74 -0.70
C ALA A 66 3.27 16.34 -0.95
N GLY A 67 3.74 15.36 -0.18
CA GLY A 67 3.27 13.98 -0.18
C GLY A 67 4.41 12.97 -0.28
N ALA A 68 4.13 11.71 0.02
CA ALA A 68 5.12 10.65 -0.18
C ALA A 68 5.27 10.28 -1.66
N CYS A 69 6.30 9.48 -1.98
CA CYS A 69 6.59 9.07 -3.36
C CYS A 69 5.39 8.40 -4.04
N GLY A 70 5.04 8.85 -5.26
CA GLY A 70 3.76 8.53 -5.90
C GLY A 70 3.50 7.09 -6.35
N GLY A 71 4.56 6.30 -6.55
CA GLY A 71 4.44 4.89 -6.94
C GLY A 71 4.10 3.98 -5.76
N MET A 72 3.90 2.69 -6.03
CA MET A 72 3.73 1.64 -5.03
C MET A 72 5.07 1.24 -4.40
N TYR A 73 5.79 2.23 -3.89
CA TYR A 73 6.99 2.06 -3.07
C TYR A 73 6.60 1.84 -1.60
N THR A 74 7.59 1.75 -0.71
CA THR A 74 7.38 1.46 0.71
C THR A 74 6.33 2.34 1.40
N ALA A 75 6.26 3.63 1.06
CA ALA A 75 5.28 4.54 1.68
C ALA A 75 3.83 4.14 1.38
N ASN A 76 3.48 4.04 0.09
CA ASN A 76 2.14 3.66 -0.34
C ASN A 76 1.85 2.19 -0.03
N THR A 77 2.83 1.28 -0.14
CA THR A 77 2.68 -0.12 0.28
C THR A 77 2.27 -0.22 1.75
N MET A 78 3.00 0.45 2.64
CA MET A 78 2.68 0.40 4.08
C MET A 78 1.38 1.13 4.39
N ALA A 79 1.08 2.24 3.72
CA ALA A 79 -0.20 2.92 3.92
C ALA A 79 -1.38 2.00 3.57
N SER A 80 -1.37 1.35 2.40
CA SER A 80 -2.43 0.43 1.98
C SER A 80 -2.52 -0.81 2.86
N ALA A 81 -1.37 -1.36 3.27
CA ALA A 81 -1.33 -2.49 4.20
C ALA A 81 -1.93 -2.14 5.57
N ILE A 82 -1.66 -0.93 6.09
CA ILE A 82 -2.17 -0.46 7.38
C ILE A 82 -3.67 -0.14 7.33
N GLU A 83 -4.18 0.33 6.19
CA GLU A 83 -5.62 0.49 5.98
C GLU A 83 -6.33 -0.86 5.99
N ALA A 84 -5.80 -1.89 5.31
CA ALA A 84 -6.37 -3.24 5.34
C ALA A 84 -6.16 -4.00 6.65
N LEU A 85 -5.13 -3.64 7.42
CA LEU A 85 -4.97 -4.06 8.82
C LEU A 85 -6.06 -3.46 9.72
N GLY A 86 -6.75 -2.40 9.26
CA GLY A 86 -7.82 -1.74 10.01
C GLY A 86 -7.34 -0.60 10.92
N MET A 87 -6.08 -0.17 10.81
CA MET A 87 -5.47 0.84 11.70
C MET A 87 -5.52 2.28 11.14
N SER A 88 -6.17 2.46 9.99
CA SER A 88 -6.46 3.75 9.35
C SER A 88 -7.90 3.79 8.86
N LEU A 89 -8.46 4.99 8.71
CA LEU A 89 -9.78 5.15 8.11
C LEU A 89 -9.77 4.71 6.64
N PRO A 90 -10.91 4.25 6.09
CA PRO A 90 -11.06 4.03 4.66
C PRO A 90 -10.60 5.26 3.86
N TYR A 91 -9.92 5.01 2.75
CA TYR A 91 -9.28 5.98 1.84
C TYR A 91 -8.00 6.64 2.35
N SER A 92 -7.59 6.45 3.62
CA SER A 92 -6.41 7.10 4.18
C SER A 92 -5.16 6.89 3.33
N SER A 93 -4.98 5.69 2.80
CA SER A 93 -3.83 5.26 2.01
C SER A 93 -3.84 5.74 0.55
N SER A 94 -4.99 6.17 0.02
CA SER A 94 -5.14 6.57 -1.38
C SER A 94 -5.38 8.07 -1.57
N ASN A 95 -5.94 8.77 -0.57
CA ASN A 95 -6.13 10.22 -0.62
C ASN A 95 -4.79 10.94 -0.92
N PRO A 96 -4.67 11.69 -2.03
CA PRO A 96 -3.50 12.51 -2.30
C PRO A 96 -3.31 13.58 -1.21
N ALA A 97 -2.05 13.92 -0.91
CA ALA A 97 -1.68 14.73 0.23
C ALA A 97 -2.31 16.14 0.22
N LEU A 98 -2.45 16.72 -0.98
CA LEU A 98 -3.02 18.06 -1.16
C LEU A 98 -4.52 18.05 -1.51
N SER A 99 -5.17 16.88 -1.50
CA SER A 99 -6.60 16.77 -1.81
C SER A 99 -7.48 17.33 -0.68
N SER A 100 -8.69 17.78 -1.02
CA SER A 100 -9.72 18.16 -0.04
C SER A 100 -10.11 16.97 0.85
N ASN A 101 -10.14 15.76 0.27
CA ASN A 101 -10.47 14.52 0.97
C ASN A 101 -9.51 14.24 2.14
N LYS A 102 -8.21 14.54 1.99
CA LYS A 102 -7.24 14.39 3.08
C LYS A 102 -7.54 15.33 4.26
N LYS A 103 -8.02 16.55 4.00
CA LYS A 103 -8.43 17.50 5.06
C LYS A 103 -9.66 17.01 5.80
N ILE A 104 -10.64 16.45 5.07
CA ILE A 104 -11.85 15.86 5.63
C ILE A 104 -11.50 14.67 6.52
N GLU A 105 -10.63 13.78 6.06
CA GLU A 105 -10.14 12.64 6.83
C GLU A 105 -9.48 13.06 8.16
N CYS A 106 -8.66 14.11 8.15
CA CYS A 106 -8.07 14.65 9.39
C CYS A 106 -9.13 15.08 10.41
N PHE A 107 -10.26 15.62 9.95
CA PHE A 107 -11.39 15.97 10.81
C PHE A 107 -12.15 14.72 11.29
N ASP A 108 -12.39 13.76 10.40
CA ASP A 108 -13.10 12.52 10.72
C ASP A 108 -12.29 11.59 11.64
N ALA A 109 -10.96 11.67 11.64
CA ALA A 109 -10.11 11.00 12.60
C ALA A 109 -10.46 11.37 14.06
N GLY A 110 -10.91 12.61 14.30
CA GLY A 110 -11.40 13.05 15.61
C GLY A 110 -12.70 12.36 16.04
N LYS A 111 -13.58 12.04 15.09
CA LYS A 111 -14.80 11.26 15.35
C LYS A 111 -14.45 9.80 15.62
N ALA A 112 -13.54 9.24 14.83
CA ALA A 112 -13.12 7.85 14.96
C ALA A 112 -12.41 7.59 16.30
N ILE A 113 -11.45 8.44 16.69
CA ILE A 113 -10.75 8.25 17.98
C ILE A 113 -11.70 8.36 19.17
N LYS A 114 -12.72 9.22 19.11
CA LYS A 114 -13.78 9.28 20.13
C LYS A 114 -14.49 7.93 20.27
N VAL A 115 -14.91 7.31 19.15
CA VAL A 115 -15.54 5.98 19.16
C VAL A 115 -14.62 4.92 19.76
N LEU A 116 -13.33 4.94 19.40
CA LEU A 116 -12.35 3.99 19.94
C LEU A 116 -12.16 4.17 21.45
N MET A 117 -12.15 5.41 21.94
CA MET A 117 -12.06 5.70 23.38
C MET A 117 -13.32 5.28 24.13
N GLU A 118 -14.51 5.56 23.59
CA GLU A 118 -15.80 5.19 24.22
C GLU A 118 -15.99 3.68 24.30
N LYS A 119 -15.56 2.95 23.27
CA LYS A 119 -15.65 1.48 23.20
C LYS A 119 -14.42 0.76 23.74
N ASP A 120 -13.40 1.51 24.17
CA ASP A 120 -12.09 1.00 24.60
C ASP A 120 -11.43 0.04 23.59
N ILE A 121 -11.62 0.32 22.29
CA ILE A 121 -11.02 -0.45 21.20
C ILE A 121 -9.56 -0.05 21.05
N LYS A 122 -8.68 -1.04 21.18
CA LYS A 122 -7.22 -0.86 21.21
C LYS A 122 -6.53 -1.58 20.04
N PRO A 123 -5.26 -1.25 19.75
CA PRO A 123 -4.49 -1.87 18.67
C PRO A 123 -4.47 -3.40 18.71
N LYS A 124 -4.38 -4.04 19.89
CA LYS A 124 -4.42 -5.51 19.99
C LYS A 124 -5.79 -6.12 19.62
N ASP A 125 -6.87 -5.35 19.69
CA ASP A 125 -8.20 -5.80 19.27
C ASP A 125 -8.36 -5.76 17.73
N ILE A 126 -7.61 -4.87 17.06
CA ILE A 126 -7.65 -4.64 15.61
C ILE A 126 -6.59 -5.48 14.90
N MET A 127 -5.34 -5.41 15.36
CA MET A 127 -4.17 -6.00 14.72
C MET A 127 -4.06 -7.50 15.02
N THR A 128 -5.05 -8.27 14.57
CA THR A 128 -5.11 -9.73 14.73
C THR A 128 -4.35 -10.46 13.62
N ARG A 129 -4.16 -11.78 13.78
CA ARG A 129 -3.50 -12.62 12.76
C ARG A 129 -4.19 -12.52 11.40
N LYS A 130 -5.54 -12.53 11.38
CA LYS A 130 -6.35 -12.33 10.17
C LYS A 130 -6.14 -10.93 9.57
N ALA A 131 -6.05 -9.90 10.39
CA ALA A 131 -5.82 -8.54 9.92
C ALA A 131 -4.42 -8.39 9.28
N PHE A 132 -3.40 -9.08 9.81
CA PHE A 132 -2.09 -9.16 9.16
C PHE A 132 -2.14 -9.93 7.84
N GLU A 133 -2.95 -10.98 7.72
CA GLU A 133 -3.19 -11.65 6.43
C GLU A 133 -3.82 -10.70 5.41
N ASN A 134 -4.81 -9.89 5.81
CA ASN A 134 -5.37 -8.84 4.95
C ASN A 134 -4.29 -7.86 4.48
N ALA A 135 -3.42 -7.41 5.38
CA ALA A 135 -2.31 -6.52 5.06
C ALA A 135 -1.34 -7.16 4.05
N MET A 136 -0.97 -8.44 4.24
CA MET A 136 -0.11 -9.17 3.29
C MET A 136 -0.77 -9.39 1.93
N THR A 137 -2.07 -9.68 1.89
CA THR A 137 -2.85 -9.75 0.64
C THR A 137 -2.78 -8.42 -0.09
N MET A 138 -2.98 -7.29 0.59
CA MET A 138 -2.88 -5.96 -0.02
C MET A 138 -1.48 -5.64 -0.54
N VAL A 139 -0.43 -6.01 0.21
CA VAL A 139 0.95 -5.87 -0.29
C VAL A 139 1.12 -6.65 -1.61
N THR A 140 0.56 -7.86 -1.69
CA THR A 140 0.70 -8.75 -2.85
C THR A 140 -0.07 -8.25 -4.06
N VAL A 141 -1.38 -8.01 -3.92
CA VAL A 141 -2.24 -7.58 -5.05
C VAL A 141 -1.82 -6.25 -5.65
N LEU A 142 -1.22 -5.37 -4.85
CA LEU A 142 -0.73 -4.08 -5.30
C LEU A 142 0.71 -4.09 -5.84
N GLY A 143 1.43 -5.22 -5.77
CA GLY A 143 2.82 -5.28 -6.22
C GLY A 143 3.80 -4.53 -5.29
N GLY A 144 3.50 -4.50 -3.99
CA GLY A 144 4.16 -3.70 -2.96
C GLY A 144 5.67 -3.93 -2.75
N SER A 145 6.28 -3.05 -1.98
CA SER A 145 7.71 -3.10 -1.62
C SER A 145 8.08 -4.34 -0.79
N THR A 146 9.28 -4.91 -1.02
CA THR A 146 9.86 -5.98 -0.19
C THR A 146 10.03 -5.55 1.27
N ASN A 147 10.25 -4.25 1.52
CA ASN A 147 10.37 -3.70 2.88
C ASN A 147 9.11 -3.93 3.74
N ALA A 148 7.95 -4.19 3.11
CA ALA A 148 6.73 -4.51 3.84
C ALA A 148 6.88 -5.79 4.68
N VAL A 149 7.71 -6.74 4.25
CA VAL A 149 7.98 -7.99 5.01
C VAL A 149 8.55 -7.64 6.39
N MET A 150 9.64 -6.89 6.43
CA MET A 150 10.28 -6.47 7.69
C MET A 150 9.35 -5.63 8.56
N HIS A 151 8.61 -4.69 7.95
CA HIS A 151 7.72 -3.80 8.69
C HIS A 151 6.51 -4.52 9.29
N LEU A 152 5.86 -5.41 8.54
CA LEU A 152 4.70 -6.16 9.04
C LEU A 152 5.11 -7.16 10.12
N ILE A 153 6.28 -7.82 10.01
CA ILE A 153 6.81 -8.65 11.09
C ILE A 153 7.06 -7.81 12.36
N ALA A 154 7.70 -6.65 12.24
CA ALA A 154 7.95 -5.76 13.38
C ALA A 154 6.65 -5.23 14.01
N MET A 155 5.65 -4.92 13.20
CA MET A 155 4.32 -4.51 13.66
C MET A 155 3.58 -5.65 14.37
N ALA A 156 3.63 -6.87 13.83
CA ALA A 156 3.02 -8.06 14.45
C ALA A 156 3.65 -8.36 15.81
N ASN A 157 4.98 -8.33 15.90
CA ASN A 157 5.69 -8.51 17.16
C ASN A 157 5.25 -7.48 18.22
N SER A 158 4.95 -6.24 17.83
CA SER A 158 4.52 -5.18 18.76
C SER A 158 3.17 -5.45 19.45
N VAL A 159 2.40 -6.41 18.94
CA VAL A 159 1.11 -6.85 19.47
C VAL A 159 1.10 -8.35 19.82
N ASP A 160 2.30 -8.92 20.04
CA ASP A 160 2.51 -10.32 20.43
C ASP A 160 1.99 -11.35 19.40
N ILE A 161 1.99 -10.99 18.12
CA ILE A 161 1.67 -11.89 17.01
C ILE A 161 2.95 -12.35 16.32
N GLU A 162 3.09 -13.66 16.19
CA GLU A 162 4.13 -14.25 15.38
C GLU A 162 3.75 -14.20 13.90
N LEU A 163 4.64 -13.62 13.09
CA LEU A 163 4.56 -13.59 11.64
C LEU A 163 5.93 -13.95 11.08
N SER A 164 5.95 -14.93 10.19
CA SER A 164 7.18 -15.50 9.61
C SER A 164 7.29 -15.21 8.13
N LEU A 165 8.48 -15.42 7.54
CA LEU A 165 8.66 -15.37 6.09
C LEU A 165 7.73 -16.36 5.35
N ASP A 166 7.54 -17.56 5.90
CA ASP A 166 6.64 -18.58 5.34
C ASP A 166 5.20 -18.09 5.18
N ASP A 167 4.75 -17.20 6.07
CA ASP A 167 3.41 -16.61 5.99
C ASP A 167 3.27 -15.73 4.73
N PHE A 168 4.31 -14.96 4.40
CA PHE A 168 4.34 -14.20 3.15
C PHE A 168 4.41 -15.11 1.93
N GLN A 169 5.16 -16.21 1.98
CA GLN A 169 5.23 -17.16 0.88
C GLN A 169 3.87 -17.82 0.63
N LYS A 170 3.14 -18.22 1.68
CA LYS A 170 1.78 -18.80 1.58
C LYS A 170 0.80 -17.83 0.91
N ILE A 171 0.86 -16.54 1.25
CA ILE A 171 0.04 -15.50 0.59
C ILE A 171 0.48 -15.34 -0.88
N SER A 172 1.78 -15.20 -1.13
CA SER A 172 2.32 -15.01 -2.48
C SER A 172 2.00 -16.16 -3.44
N ASN A 173 1.91 -17.40 -2.92
CA ASN A 173 1.54 -18.57 -3.70
C ASN A 173 0.08 -18.59 -4.17
N ARG A 174 -0.83 -17.90 -3.48
CA ARG A 174 -2.28 -17.95 -3.75
C ARG A 174 -2.88 -16.61 -4.21
N VAL A 175 -2.16 -15.51 -4.05
CA VAL A 175 -2.63 -14.16 -4.36
C VAL A 175 -1.85 -13.61 -5.56
N PRO A 176 -2.51 -13.29 -6.68
CA PRO A 176 -1.85 -12.69 -7.84
C PRO A 176 -1.50 -11.22 -7.61
N VAL A 177 -0.66 -10.67 -8.49
CA VAL A 177 -0.48 -9.22 -8.62
C VAL A 177 -1.51 -8.71 -9.61
N LEU A 178 -2.32 -7.74 -9.18
CA LEU A 178 -3.43 -7.20 -9.97
C LEU A 178 -3.24 -5.73 -10.33
N ALA A 179 -2.53 -4.95 -9.51
CA ALA A 179 -2.34 -3.53 -9.79
C ALA A 179 -1.19 -3.27 -10.79
N ASP A 180 -1.48 -2.47 -11.82
CA ASP A 180 -0.50 -2.00 -12.81
C ASP A 180 0.18 -0.71 -12.32
N LEU A 181 0.83 -0.76 -11.15
CA LEU A 181 1.42 0.39 -10.49
C LEU A 181 2.96 0.41 -10.60
N LYS A 182 3.53 1.59 -10.82
CA LYS A 182 4.99 1.80 -10.73
C LYS A 182 5.51 1.34 -9.35
N PRO A 183 6.70 0.73 -9.28
CA PRO A 183 7.73 0.66 -10.32
C PRO A 183 7.55 -0.47 -11.36
N SER A 184 6.64 -1.41 -11.14
CA SER A 184 6.50 -2.59 -12.02
C SER A 184 5.56 -2.32 -13.19
N GLY A 185 4.58 -1.46 -12.98
CA GLY A 185 3.54 -1.09 -13.92
C GLY A 185 3.60 0.35 -14.42
N LYS A 186 2.49 0.84 -14.97
CA LYS A 186 2.39 2.16 -15.61
C LYS A 186 1.91 3.28 -14.68
N TYR A 187 0.94 2.98 -13.82
CA TYR A 187 0.16 3.97 -13.08
C TYR A 187 0.76 4.31 -11.70
N LEU A 188 0.23 5.33 -11.04
CA LEU A 188 0.60 5.83 -9.72
C LEU A 188 -0.58 5.69 -8.73
N MET A 189 -0.34 5.96 -7.45
CA MET A 189 -1.39 5.86 -6.42
C MET A 189 -2.54 6.84 -6.65
N GLU A 190 -2.29 8.00 -7.26
CA GLU A 190 -3.36 8.95 -7.63
C GLU A 190 -4.35 8.35 -8.64
N ASP A 191 -3.86 7.59 -9.63
CA ASP A 191 -4.71 6.90 -10.61
C ASP A 191 -5.57 5.82 -9.92
N LEU A 192 -4.99 5.10 -8.93
CA LEU A 192 -5.75 4.14 -8.14
C LEU A 192 -6.83 4.84 -7.31
N HIS A 193 -6.53 6.02 -6.75
CA HIS A 193 -7.51 6.82 -6.02
C HIS A 193 -8.69 7.23 -6.91
N GLU A 194 -8.41 7.70 -8.13
CA GLU A 194 -9.43 8.05 -9.13
C GLU A 194 -10.26 6.83 -9.58
N ALA A 195 -9.68 5.64 -9.58
CA ALA A 195 -10.36 4.39 -9.89
C ALA A 195 -11.22 3.83 -8.73
N GLY A 196 -11.31 4.53 -7.59
CA GLY A 196 -12.08 4.11 -6.41
C GLY A 196 -11.23 3.87 -5.15
N GLY A 197 -9.91 3.98 -5.26
CA GLY A 197 -8.97 3.89 -4.16
C GLY A 197 -8.83 2.50 -3.55
N VAL A 198 -8.09 2.45 -2.45
CA VAL A 198 -7.82 1.21 -1.71
C VAL A 198 -9.11 0.54 -1.18
N PRO A 199 -10.13 1.27 -0.70
CA PRO A 199 -11.40 0.65 -0.31
C PRO A 199 -12.08 -0.11 -1.44
N ALA A 200 -12.10 0.41 -2.67
CA ALA A 200 -12.70 -0.29 -3.81
C ALA A 200 -11.92 -1.59 -4.15
N VAL A 201 -10.59 -1.55 -4.05
CA VAL A 201 -9.75 -2.76 -4.16
C VAL A 201 -10.10 -3.76 -3.06
N MET A 202 -10.18 -3.34 -1.81
CA MET A 202 -10.54 -4.22 -0.70
C MET A 202 -11.93 -4.82 -0.87
N LYS A 203 -12.91 -4.04 -1.36
CA LYS A 203 -14.25 -4.51 -1.68
C LYS A 203 -14.23 -5.60 -2.76
N TYR A 204 -13.44 -5.40 -3.81
CA TYR A 204 -13.23 -6.40 -4.86
C TYR A 204 -12.64 -7.69 -4.28
N LEU A 205 -11.59 -7.59 -3.45
CA LEU A 205 -10.94 -8.76 -2.85
C LEU A 205 -11.84 -9.50 -1.85
N LEU A 206 -12.66 -8.77 -1.09
CA LEU A 206 -13.65 -9.34 -0.18
C LEU A 206 -14.70 -10.17 -0.95
N LYS A 207 -15.22 -9.65 -2.07
CA LYS A 207 -16.15 -10.37 -2.96
C LYS A 207 -15.57 -11.70 -3.49
N HIS A 208 -14.24 -11.78 -3.61
CA HIS A 208 -13.53 -12.98 -4.07
C HIS A 208 -12.92 -13.82 -2.94
N ASN A 209 -13.34 -13.60 -1.69
CA ASN A 209 -12.87 -14.34 -0.51
C ASN A 209 -11.35 -14.27 -0.27
N LEU A 210 -10.70 -13.18 -0.71
CA LEU A 210 -9.26 -12.94 -0.50
C LEU A 210 -8.97 -12.07 0.75
N LEU A 211 -10.01 -11.54 1.39
CA LEU A 211 -9.91 -10.78 2.64
C LEU A 211 -10.83 -11.34 3.72
N HIS A 212 -10.36 -11.26 4.96
CA HIS A 212 -11.12 -11.52 6.17
C HIS A 212 -11.99 -10.30 6.51
N GLY A 213 -13.27 -10.37 6.17
CA GLY A 213 -14.22 -9.26 6.36
C GLY A 213 -14.63 -9.00 7.81
N ASP A 214 -14.45 -9.97 8.70
CA ASP A 214 -14.83 -9.92 10.12
C ASP A 214 -13.83 -9.15 11.00
N CYS A 215 -12.69 -8.72 10.46
CA CYS A 215 -11.67 -7.99 11.21
C CYS A 215 -12.19 -6.62 11.65
N LEU A 216 -12.03 -6.29 12.94
CA LEU A 216 -12.35 -4.99 13.51
C LEU A 216 -11.41 -3.90 12.96
N THR A 217 -11.88 -2.65 12.92
CA THR A 217 -11.09 -1.50 12.44
C THR A 217 -11.23 -0.29 13.34
N VAL A 218 -10.44 0.75 13.06
CA VAL A 218 -10.49 2.06 13.75
C VAL A 218 -11.83 2.81 13.60
N THR A 219 -12.73 2.37 12.72
CA THR A 219 -14.09 2.94 12.66
C THR A 219 -15.01 2.38 13.76
N GLY A 220 -14.56 1.35 14.48
CA GLY A 220 -15.38 0.58 15.41
C GLY A 220 -16.36 -0.37 14.72
N LYS A 221 -16.18 -0.59 13.41
CA LYS A 221 -16.88 -1.56 12.56
C LYS A 221 -15.88 -2.55 11.96
N THR A 222 -16.39 -3.64 11.42
CA THR A 222 -15.63 -4.62 10.66
C THR A 222 -15.23 -4.10 9.28
N ILE A 223 -14.25 -4.76 8.65
CA ILE A 223 -13.86 -4.50 7.27
C ILE A 223 -15.07 -4.62 6.34
N ALA A 224 -15.88 -5.67 6.47
CA ALA A 224 -17.06 -5.89 5.63
C ALA A 224 -18.06 -4.73 5.74
N GLU A 225 -18.45 -4.34 6.96
CA GLU A 225 -19.38 -3.23 7.20
C GLU A 225 -18.87 -1.89 6.65
N ASN A 226 -17.55 -1.64 6.72
CA ASN A 226 -16.96 -0.43 6.14
C ASN A 226 -17.05 -0.42 4.61
N LEU A 227 -17.00 -1.60 3.96
CA LEU A 227 -16.95 -1.74 2.51
C LEU A 227 -18.34 -1.83 1.86
N GLU A 228 -19.42 -2.00 2.63
CA GLU A 228 -20.78 -2.04 2.11
C GLU A 228 -21.13 -0.78 1.29
N SER A 229 -20.84 0.40 1.83
CA SER A 229 -21.14 1.70 1.21
C SER A 229 -20.07 2.21 0.24
N VAL A 230 -18.94 1.52 0.13
CA VAL A 230 -17.85 1.88 -0.79
C VAL A 230 -18.27 1.57 -2.22
N GLN A 231 -18.03 2.48 -3.16
CA GLN A 231 -18.28 2.21 -4.57
C GLN A 231 -17.32 1.14 -5.10
N ASP A 232 -17.77 0.34 -6.05
CA ASP A 232 -16.88 -0.58 -6.75
C ASP A 232 -15.84 0.20 -7.58
N LEU A 233 -14.80 -0.49 -8.04
CA LEU A 233 -13.80 0.09 -8.94
C LEU A 233 -14.48 0.70 -10.18
N THR A 234 -14.04 1.88 -10.58
CA THR A 234 -14.60 2.62 -11.74
C THR A 234 -14.62 1.74 -12.99
N GLU A 235 -15.73 1.71 -13.72
CA GLU A 235 -15.84 0.89 -14.93
C GLU A 235 -14.79 1.28 -15.98
N GLY A 236 -14.14 0.30 -16.60
CA GLY A 236 -13.14 0.51 -17.65
C GLY A 236 -11.76 0.96 -17.17
N GLN A 237 -11.55 1.20 -15.87
CA GLN A 237 -10.23 1.51 -15.33
C GLN A 237 -9.21 0.39 -15.66
N GLN A 238 -7.94 0.77 -15.80
CA GLN A 238 -6.84 -0.13 -16.18
C GLN A 238 -5.74 -0.24 -15.10
N VAL A 239 -5.93 0.40 -13.94
CA VAL A 239 -4.95 0.46 -12.84
C VAL A 239 -4.99 -0.78 -11.94
N PHE A 240 -6.14 -1.45 -11.85
CA PHE A 240 -6.32 -2.66 -11.05
C PHE A 240 -7.05 -3.72 -11.87
N LEU A 241 -6.33 -4.74 -12.32
CA LEU A 241 -6.85 -5.76 -13.22
C LEU A 241 -7.70 -6.81 -12.50
N PRO A 242 -8.64 -7.46 -13.20
CA PRO A 242 -9.44 -8.54 -12.63
C PRO A 242 -8.61 -9.82 -12.45
N LEU A 243 -9.05 -10.72 -11.55
CA LEU A 243 -8.39 -11.98 -11.24
C LEU A 243 -8.20 -12.90 -12.45
N GLU A 244 -9.09 -12.82 -13.43
CA GLU A 244 -9.05 -13.60 -14.66
C GLU A 244 -7.94 -13.15 -15.61
N ASN A 245 -7.47 -11.91 -15.47
CA ASN A 245 -6.40 -11.34 -16.29
C ASN A 245 -5.40 -10.55 -15.43
N PRO A 246 -4.66 -11.22 -14.53
CA PRO A 246 -3.77 -10.56 -13.59
C PRO A 246 -2.52 -10.02 -14.28
N VAL A 247 -1.89 -9.00 -13.69
CA VAL A 247 -0.55 -8.54 -14.11
C VAL A 247 0.48 -9.67 -13.96
N LYS A 248 0.35 -10.44 -12.88
CA LYS A 248 1.12 -11.66 -12.64
C LYS A 248 0.26 -12.68 -11.90
N ALA A 249 0.20 -13.91 -12.40
CA ALA A 249 -0.62 -14.99 -11.83
C ALA A 249 -0.26 -15.37 -10.39
N ASN A 250 1.01 -15.18 -10.00
CA ASN A 250 1.50 -15.42 -8.65
C ASN A 250 1.99 -14.10 -8.04
N GLY A 251 2.11 -14.06 -6.71
CA GLY A 251 2.69 -12.92 -6.01
C GLY A 251 4.14 -12.62 -6.43
N HIS A 252 4.52 -11.36 -6.29
CA HIS A 252 5.86 -10.88 -6.64
C HIS A 252 6.90 -11.15 -5.56
N LEU A 253 6.51 -11.28 -4.29
CA LEU A 253 7.44 -11.55 -3.20
C LEU A 253 7.78 -13.04 -3.14
N GLN A 254 9.06 -13.38 -3.15
CA GLN A 254 9.53 -14.76 -3.02
C GLN A 254 10.50 -14.84 -1.85
N MET A 255 10.23 -15.79 -0.95
CA MET A 255 11.09 -16.13 0.18
C MET A 255 12.05 -17.22 -0.29
N LEU A 256 13.35 -16.91 -0.30
CA LEU A 256 14.39 -17.77 -0.82
C LEU A 256 15.25 -18.29 0.33
N TYR A 257 15.50 -19.59 0.33
CA TYR A 257 16.32 -20.30 1.31
C TYR A 257 17.44 -21.05 0.61
N GLY A 258 18.56 -21.22 1.29
CA GLY A 258 19.69 -21.98 0.77
C GLY A 258 20.92 -21.85 1.66
N ASN A 259 22.04 -22.40 1.20
CA ASN A 259 23.32 -22.34 1.92
C ASN A 259 23.82 -20.90 2.16
N LEU A 260 23.44 -19.93 1.32
CA LEU A 260 23.77 -18.51 1.50
C LEU A 260 22.73 -17.73 2.33
N ALA A 261 21.53 -18.28 2.52
CA ALA A 261 20.41 -17.63 3.20
C ALA A 261 19.68 -18.66 4.07
N THR A 262 20.37 -19.15 5.10
CA THR A 262 19.85 -20.21 5.99
C THR A 262 18.65 -19.76 6.82
N GLU A 263 18.55 -18.47 7.12
CA GLU A 263 17.42 -17.86 7.83
C GLU A 263 16.39 -17.22 6.87
N GLY A 264 16.60 -17.39 5.56
CA GLY A 264 15.75 -16.86 4.51
C GLY A 264 16.19 -15.48 3.98
N SER A 265 15.70 -15.16 2.79
CA SER A 265 15.91 -13.88 2.10
C SER A 265 14.68 -13.54 1.28
N VAL A 266 14.53 -12.26 0.90
CA VAL A 266 13.34 -11.76 0.20
C VAL A 266 13.74 -11.19 -1.16
N ALA A 267 13.10 -11.66 -2.22
CA ALA A 267 13.25 -11.12 -3.56
C ALA A 267 11.90 -10.65 -4.12
N LYS A 268 11.92 -9.59 -4.95
CA LYS A 268 10.79 -9.20 -5.79
C LYS A 268 11.00 -9.71 -7.20
N ILE A 269 10.18 -10.67 -7.61
CA ILE A 269 10.23 -11.29 -8.94
C ILE A 269 9.10 -10.73 -9.79
N SER A 270 9.43 -9.83 -10.72
CA SER A 270 8.48 -9.13 -11.61
C SER A 270 8.02 -9.96 -12.83
N GLY A 271 8.62 -11.14 -13.06
CA GLY A 271 8.26 -12.03 -14.17
C GLY A 271 8.84 -11.66 -15.53
N LYS A 272 9.61 -10.57 -15.65
CA LYS A 272 10.24 -10.17 -16.93
C LYS A 272 11.61 -10.84 -17.19
N ASP A 273 12.28 -11.37 -16.17
CA ASP A 273 13.70 -11.75 -16.26
C ASP A 273 14.03 -13.13 -15.63
N ILE A 274 13.16 -14.13 -15.75
CA ILE A 274 13.54 -15.52 -15.39
C ILE A 274 13.16 -16.46 -16.52
N LEU A 275 14.13 -16.68 -17.41
CA LEU A 275 14.26 -17.87 -18.26
C LEU A 275 14.93 -18.99 -17.43
#